data_AF-A0A6V8KIA4-F1
#
_entry.id   AF-A0A6V8KIA4-F1
#
_cell.length_a   1.000
_cell.length_b   1.000
_cell.length_c   1.000
_cell.angle_alpha   90.00
_cell.angle_beta   90.00
_cell.angle_gamma   90.00
#
_symmetry.space_group_name_H-M   'P 1'
#
loop_
_entity.id
_entity.type
_entity.pdbx_description
1 polymer ?
#
loop_
_entity_poly.entity_id
_entity_poly.type
_entity_poly.pdbx_seq_one_letter_code
_entity_poly.pdbx_strand_id
1 'polypeptide(L)'
;MTAVRLSETREGRHWLENFPPSYRPAAIRLLDALRFVSSDEYRAGVKQLMRDVAKETFEAGPVAFYPVRPVDEKLTYTEPFPDRPYGRLDGSEYIAANIVSEVSKTLRYLGSVIASPTLEELRERRVRTIVLVDDNIASSSTITAYLDKWWQNPSIRSWRSYGLIRFVIVTYACSRPGAFAVRRHRLADDLRYVEVGEDFGTAHWTRAQRDEVRDLCLRFASRYAVKRSLELGYKRSESLLIIGHTLPNTLPHILWAGEPLGRPWVGFFARGHRRLTPEQQETLAGHRTPPDLDGIAEALRHPELGSGRFKDWRNAQRLLLVLAALSRPPRTDDWLMAVLQLKIFELQFLLATARRLHMIDDRRRLTDEGHEALRAGKSKVRRVRSRLSPNDDPYYPSSLRGVGAI
;
A
#
# COMPACT_ATOMS: atom_id res chain seq x y z
N MET A 1 18.24 -13.49 3.64
CA MET A 1 17.62 -13.48 4.98
C MET A 1 16.21 -14.02 4.84
N THR A 2 15.89 -15.10 5.53
CA THR A 2 14.54 -15.70 5.56
C THR A 2 13.60 -14.72 6.25
N ALA A 3 12.42 -14.47 5.69
CA ALA A 3 11.44 -13.59 6.31
C ALA A 3 11.00 -14.17 7.66
N VAL A 4 11.11 -13.37 8.72
CA VAL A 4 10.70 -13.78 10.07
C VAL A 4 9.19 -13.55 10.20
N ARG A 5 8.45 -14.58 10.63
CA ARG A 5 7.03 -14.44 10.99
C ARG A 5 6.92 -13.76 12.35
N LEU A 6 5.98 -12.82 12.50
CA LEU A 6 5.83 -12.09 13.76
C LEU A 6 5.37 -13.01 14.89
N SER A 7 4.60 -14.05 14.57
CA SER A 7 4.21 -15.10 15.52
C SER A 7 5.39 -15.91 16.08
N GLU A 8 6.53 -15.92 15.39
CA GLU A 8 7.72 -16.67 15.78
C GLU A 8 8.71 -15.86 16.63
N THR A 9 8.54 -14.53 16.69
CA THR A 9 9.39 -13.64 17.51
C THR A 9 9.09 -13.82 19.00
N ARG A 10 9.99 -13.32 19.87
CA ARG A 10 9.80 -13.37 21.32
C ARG A 10 8.51 -12.64 21.72
N GLU A 11 8.31 -11.44 21.20
CA GLU A 11 7.16 -10.58 21.44
C GLU A 11 5.87 -11.22 20.94
N GLY A 12 5.91 -11.85 19.76
CA GLY A 12 4.78 -12.56 19.21
C GLY A 12 4.35 -13.74 20.06
N ARG A 13 5.31 -14.58 20.49
CA ARG A 13 5.03 -15.72 21.37
C ARG A 13 4.43 -15.29 22.70
N HIS A 14 4.98 -14.26 23.33
CA HIS A 14 4.42 -13.71 24.57
C HIS A 14 2.99 -13.15 24.36
N TRP A 15 2.74 -12.45 23.26
CA TRP A 15 1.39 -11.98 22.96
C TRP A 15 0.41 -13.14 22.71
N LEU A 16 0.87 -14.25 22.12
CA LEU A 16 0.04 -15.43 21.87
C LEU A 16 -0.36 -16.19 23.15
N GLU A 17 0.38 -16.04 24.25
CA GLU A 17 0.05 -16.64 25.55
C GLU A 17 -1.24 -16.08 26.16
N ASN A 18 -1.67 -14.89 25.75
CA ASN A 18 -2.94 -14.30 26.17
C ASN A 18 -4.17 -15.11 25.68
N PHE A 19 -3.99 -16.01 24.71
CA PHE A 19 -5.08 -16.73 24.06
C PHE A 19 -5.08 -18.23 24.41
N PRO A 20 -6.25 -18.80 24.70
CA PRO A 20 -6.39 -20.24 24.87
C PRO A 20 -6.13 -20.95 23.53
N PRO A 21 -5.79 -22.26 23.54
CA PRO A 21 -5.39 -23.00 22.34
C PRO A 21 -6.38 -22.90 21.16
N SER A 22 -7.68 -22.81 21.43
CA SER A 22 -8.72 -22.69 20.39
C SER A 22 -8.67 -21.38 19.60
N TYR A 23 -8.13 -20.30 20.16
CA TYR A 23 -8.04 -18.98 19.50
C TYR A 23 -6.65 -18.68 18.94
N ARG A 24 -5.62 -19.47 19.29
CA ARG A 24 -4.24 -19.26 18.83
C ARG A 24 -4.09 -19.26 17.30
N PRO A 25 -4.77 -20.13 16.52
CA PRO A 25 -4.66 -20.09 15.06
C PRO A 25 -5.11 -18.75 14.45
N ALA A 26 -6.21 -18.18 14.96
CA ALA A 26 -6.69 -16.86 14.53
C ALA A 26 -5.74 -15.73 14.97
N ALA A 27 -5.18 -15.82 16.18
CA ALA A 27 -4.22 -14.84 16.68
C ALA A 27 -2.91 -14.83 15.87
N ILE A 28 -2.36 -16.01 15.56
CA ILE A 28 -1.19 -16.17 14.68
C ILE A 28 -1.48 -15.54 13.32
N ARG A 29 -2.64 -15.84 12.73
CA ARG A 29 -3.05 -15.31 11.43
C ARG A 29 -3.15 -13.79 11.43
N LEU A 30 -3.73 -13.19 12.47
CA LEU A 30 -3.81 -11.74 12.62
C LEU A 30 -2.41 -11.13 12.69
N LEU A 31 -1.54 -11.70 13.52
CA LEU A 31 -0.21 -11.16 13.78
C LEU A 31 0.69 -11.25 12.53
N ASP A 32 0.68 -12.38 11.83
CA ASP A 32 1.50 -12.61 10.64
C ASP A 32 0.98 -11.87 9.38
N ALA A 33 -0.21 -11.27 9.45
CA ALA A 33 -0.73 -10.44 8.37
C ALA A 33 -0.43 -8.94 8.54
N LEU A 34 0.22 -8.54 9.65
CA LEU A 34 0.58 -7.15 9.85
C LEU A 34 1.58 -6.68 8.80
N ARG A 35 1.24 -5.61 8.10
CA ARG A 35 2.09 -4.99 7.09
C ARG A 35 2.87 -3.85 7.72
N PHE A 36 4.18 -4.04 7.86
CA PHE A 36 5.07 -2.98 8.30
C PHE A 36 5.67 -2.20 7.13
N VAL A 37 5.62 -0.87 7.23
CA VAL A 37 6.25 0.08 6.30
C VAL A 37 7.25 0.91 7.06
N SER A 38 8.52 0.88 6.66
CA SER A 38 9.54 1.70 7.32
C SER A 38 9.30 3.19 7.07
N SER A 39 9.82 4.05 7.94
CA SER A 39 9.75 5.50 7.76
C SER A 39 10.39 5.96 6.45
N ASP A 40 11.44 5.29 5.99
CA ASP A 40 12.13 5.60 4.75
C ASP A 40 11.32 5.19 3.52
N GLU A 41 10.71 3.99 3.56
CA GLU A 41 9.81 3.50 2.52
C GLU A 41 8.60 4.42 2.36
N TYR A 42 7.99 4.80 3.48
CA TYR A 42 6.92 5.79 3.53
C TYR A 42 7.34 7.12 2.90
N ARG A 43 8.45 7.71 3.39
CA ARG A 43 8.96 9.00 2.90
C ARG A 43 9.28 8.95 1.41
N ALA A 44 9.99 7.93 0.95
CA ALA A 44 10.37 7.78 -0.45
C ALA A 44 9.12 7.69 -1.35
N GLY A 45 8.14 6.86 -0.97
CA GLY A 45 6.92 6.67 -1.74
C GLY A 45 6.08 7.95 -1.85
N VAL A 46 5.82 8.64 -0.73
CA VAL A 46 5.03 9.89 -0.73
C VAL A 46 5.75 11.00 -1.49
N LYS A 47 7.07 11.17 -1.30
CA LYS A 47 7.86 12.15 -2.04
C LYS A 47 7.79 11.91 -3.54
N GLN A 48 7.87 10.65 -3.97
CA GLN A 48 7.79 10.30 -5.38
C GLN A 48 6.42 10.65 -5.95
N LEU A 49 5.31 10.30 -5.27
CA LEU A 49 3.97 10.70 -5.72
C LEU A 49 3.81 12.21 -5.84
N MET A 50 4.28 12.97 -4.85
CA MET A 50 4.22 14.43 -4.88
C MET A 50 4.99 15.00 -6.08
N ARG A 51 6.17 14.45 -6.39
CA ARG A 51 6.95 14.86 -7.57
C ARG A 51 6.24 14.54 -8.86
N ASP A 52 5.61 13.37 -8.96
CA ASP A 52 4.87 12.96 -10.15
C ASP A 52 3.65 13.86 -10.36
N VAL A 53 2.88 14.15 -9.31
CA VAL A 53 1.77 15.11 -9.36
C VAL A 53 2.24 16.50 -9.76
N ALA A 54 3.37 16.99 -9.21
CA ALA A 54 3.91 18.30 -9.57
C ALA A 54 4.33 18.35 -11.04
N LYS A 55 4.97 17.30 -11.57
CA LYS A 55 5.35 17.21 -12.98
C LYS A 55 4.14 17.13 -13.90
N GLU A 56 3.15 16.31 -13.56
CA GLU A 56 1.92 16.12 -14.36
C GLU A 56 1.06 17.40 -14.42
N THR A 57 1.14 18.26 -13.40
CA THR A 57 0.30 19.46 -13.30
C THR A 57 1.02 20.78 -13.53
N PHE A 58 2.33 20.73 -13.75
CA PHE A 58 3.18 21.92 -13.87
C PHE A 58 2.69 22.90 -14.95
N GLU A 59 2.29 22.37 -16.10
CA GLU A 59 1.84 23.19 -17.25
C GLU A 59 0.55 23.95 -16.97
N ALA A 60 -0.30 23.44 -16.06
CA ALA A 60 -1.50 24.14 -15.67
C ALA A 60 -1.18 25.39 -14.84
N GLY A 61 -0.13 25.34 -14.02
CA GLY A 61 0.35 26.45 -13.20
C GLY A 61 0.90 25.99 -11.85
N PRO A 62 1.14 26.94 -10.92
CA PRO A 62 1.74 26.61 -9.62
C PRO A 62 0.94 25.61 -8.79
N VAL A 63 1.68 24.81 -8.01
CA VAL A 63 1.22 23.73 -7.15
C VAL A 63 1.48 24.10 -5.68
N ALA A 64 0.45 23.99 -4.85
CA ALA A 64 0.57 24.16 -3.40
C ALA A 64 0.47 22.81 -2.70
N PHE A 65 1.40 22.51 -1.80
CA PHE A 65 1.38 21.31 -0.97
C PHE A 65 0.93 21.64 0.46
N TYR A 66 -0.06 20.92 0.99
CA TYR A 66 -0.50 21.05 2.38
C TYR A 66 -0.48 19.69 3.08
N PRO A 67 0.08 19.57 4.29
CA PRO A 67 -0.15 18.40 5.11
C PRO A 67 -1.59 18.40 5.60
N VAL A 68 -2.22 17.23 5.61
CA VAL A 68 -3.56 17.04 6.18
C VAL A 68 -3.48 17.19 7.69
N ARG A 69 -4.49 17.83 8.27
CA ARG A 69 -4.54 18.12 9.71
C ARG A 69 -5.88 17.68 10.30
N PRO A 70 -5.90 17.00 11.46
CA PRO A 70 -7.13 16.73 12.18
C PRO A 70 -7.93 18.00 12.39
N VAL A 71 -9.24 17.95 12.19
CA VAL A 71 -10.10 19.12 12.42
C VAL A 71 -10.38 19.24 13.91
N ASP A 72 -10.15 20.42 14.47
CA ASP A 72 -10.67 20.77 15.80
C ASP A 72 -12.10 21.28 15.64
N GLU A 73 -13.07 20.49 16.10
CA GLU A 73 -14.50 20.81 16.03
C GLU A 73 -14.88 22.01 16.90
N LYS A 74 -14.05 22.37 17.89
CA LYS A 74 -14.29 23.53 18.77
C LYS A 74 -13.93 24.85 18.11
N LEU A 75 -13.17 24.81 17.01
CA LEU A 75 -12.70 26.00 16.32
C LEU A 75 -13.51 26.25 15.05
N THR A 76 -14.02 27.48 14.93
CA THR A 76 -14.62 27.98 13.70
C THR A 76 -13.53 28.60 12.84
N TYR A 77 -13.14 27.90 11.77
CA TYR A 77 -12.14 28.33 10.79
C TYR A 77 -12.41 27.66 9.44
N THR A 78 -11.76 28.17 8.39
CA THR A 78 -11.72 27.59 7.04
C THR A 78 -10.30 27.48 6.55
N GLU A 79 -9.99 26.53 5.68
CA GLU A 79 -8.65 26.39 5.09
C GLU A 79 -8.50 27.24 3.80
N PRO A 80 -7.27 27.65 3.43
CA PRO A 80 -6.02 27.49 4.20
C PRO A 80 -5.99 28.37 5.45
N PHE A 81 -5.60 27.80 6.60
CA PHE A 81 -5.46 28.51 7.87
C PHE A 81 -4.04 28.37 8.44
N PRO A 82 -3.10 29.24 8.02
CA PRO A 82 -1.66 29.07 8.26
C PRO A 82 -1.29 29.22 9.74
N ASP A 83 -1.98 30.07 10.48
CA ASP A 83 -1.68 30.38 11.89
C ASP A 83 -2.11 29.30 12.87
N ARG A 84 -2.66 28.19 12.38
CA ARG A 84 -3.02 27.08 13.26
C ARG A 84 -1.75 26.39 13.73
N PRO A 85 -1.43 26.37 15.04
CA PRO A 85 -0.32 25.59 15.53
C PRO A 85 -0.59 24.10 15.28
N TYR A 86 0.42 23.35 14.82
CA TYR A 86 0.34 21.89 14.90
C TYR A 86 0.10 21.54 16.37
N GLY A 87 -0.82 20.60 16.64
CA GLY A 87 -1.08 20.16 18.01
C GLY A 87 0.20 19.62 18.68
N ARG A 88 0.10 19.18 19.94
CA ARG A 88 1.23 18.52 20.63
C ARG A 88 1.86 17.46 19.70
N LEU A 89 3.19 17.35 19.80
CA LEU A 89 4.13 16.70 18.87
C LEU A 89 3.98 15.17 18.66
N ASP A 90 2.76 14.63 18.61
CA ASP A 90 2.49 13.18 18.60
C ASP A 90 1.74 12.65 17.37
N GLY A 91 1.29 13.52 16.45
CA GLY A 91 0.56 13.16 15.24
C GLY A 91 1.44 12.85 14.02
N SER A 92 0.90 12.07 13.09
CA SER A 92 1.50 11.80 11.78
C SER A 92 1.55 13.05 10.87
N GLU A 93 0.76 14.08 11.18
CA GLU A 93 0.73 15.36 10.46
C GLU A 93 2.10 16.05 10.41
N TYR A 94 2.90 15.93 11.47
CA TYR A 94 4.21 16.58 11.53
C TYR A 94 5.19 15.99 10.50
N ILE A 95 5.06 14.68 10.25
CA ILE A 95 5.89 13.97 9.29
C ILE A 95 5.43 14.32 7.87
N ALA A 96 4.12 14.39 7.64
CA ALA A 96 3.59 14.92 6.39
C ALA A 96 4.07 16.36 6.14
N ALA A 97 4.04 17.24 7.16
CA ALA A 97 4.51 18.62 7.07
C ALA A 97 6.02 18.72 6.75
N ASN A 98 6.81 17.84 7.35
CA ASN A 98 8.24 17.74 7.06
C ASN A 98 8.51 17.29 5.62
N ILE A 99 7.76 16.29 5.12
CA ILE A 99 7.85 15.84 3.72
C ILE A 99 7.43 16.98 2.77
N VAL A 100 6.31 17.65 3.06
CA VAL A 100 5.83 18.83 2.30
C VAL A 100 6.90 19.90 2.19
N SER A 101 7.54 20.23 3.31
CA SER A 101 8.61 21.23 3.36
C SER A 101 9.83 20.81 2.54
N GLU A 102 10.25 19.55 2.66
CA GLU A 102 11.41 19.02 1.94
C GLU A 102 11.18 18.98 0.44
N VAL A 103 10.05 18.41 -0.01
CA VAL A 103 9.71 18.31 -1.44
C VAL A 103 9.58 19.69 -2.06
N SER A 104 8.93 20.64 -1.37
CA SER A 104 8.77 22.01 -1.87
C SER A 104 10.11 22.73 -2.01
N LYS A 105 11.09 22.47 -1.12
CA LYS A 105 12.46 22.99 -1.27
C LYS A 105 13.15 22.35 -2.46
N THR A 106 13.09 21.04 -2.60
CA THR A 106 13.73 20.33 -3.72
C THR A 106 13.13 20.76 -5.06
N LEU A 107 11.83 21.00 -5.15
CA LEU A 107 11.16 21.39 -6.40
C LEU A 107 11.14 22.90 -6.66
N ARG A 108 11.80 23.70 -5.80
CA ARG A 108 11.82 25.17 -5.94
C ARG A 108 12.41 25.63 -7.27
N TYR A 109 13.33 24.86 -7.87
CA TYR A 109 13.90 25.18 -9.19
C TYR A 109 12.87 25.15 -10.32
N LEU A 110 11.75 24.46 -10.14
CA LEU A 110 10.64 24.51 -11.08
C LEU A 110 9.87 25.85 -10.97
N GLY A 111 10.12 26.67 -9.95
CA GLY A 111 9.50 28.00 -9.78
C GLY A 111 8.00 27.97 -9.43
N SER A 112 7.39 26.79 -9.40
CA SER A 112 5.93 26.63 -9.34
C SER A 112 5.42 25.93 -8.09
N VAL A 113 6.27 25.51 -7.16
CA VAL A 113 5.86 24.74 -5.98
C VAL A 113 5.99 25.56 -4.70
N ILE A 114 4.95 25.54 -3.86
CA ILE A 114 4.95 26.21 -2.55
C ILE A 114 4.36 25.31 -1.45
N ALA A 115 4.98 25.34 -0.26
CA ALA A 115 4.50 24.63 0.92
C ALA A 115 3.54 25.50 1.72
N SER A 116 2.36 24.97 1.99
CA SER A 116 1.33 25.51 2.88
C SER A 116 1.10 27.02 2.79
N PRO A 117 0.90 27.61 1.59
CA PRO A 117 0.71 29.04 1.46
C PRO A 117 -0.57 29.56 2.13
N THR A 118 -0.63 30.86 2.39
CA THR A 118 -1.87 31.55 2.79
C THR A 118 -2.85 31.68 1.62
N LEU A 119 -4.09 32.09 1.89
CA LEU A 119 -5.07 32.33 0.83
C LEU A 119 -4.62 33.46 -0.12
N GLU A 120 -3.95 34.47 0.42
CA GLU A 120 -3.38 35.59 -0.33
C GLU A 120 -2.26 35.11 -1.24
N GLU A 121 -1.34 34.29 -0.74
CA GLU A 121 -0.25 33.71 -1.53
C GLU A 121 -0.78 32.78 -2.64
N LEU A 122 -1.82 31.99 -2.36
CA LEU A 122 -2.50 31.18 -3.39
C LEU A 122 -3.02 32.07 -4.54
N ARG A 123 -3.62 33.21 -4.19
CA ARG A 123 -4.20 34.17 -5.15
C ARG A 123 -3.12 34.87 -5.97
N GLU A 124 -2.09 35.41 -5.31
CA GLU A 124 -0.98 36.13 -5.94
C GLU A 124 -0.21 35.25 -6.92
N ARG A 125 0.07 34.01 -6.51
CA ARG A 125 0.79 33.03 -7.35
C ARG A 125 -0.11 32.33 -8.36
N ARG A 126 -1.43 32.55 -8.32
CA ARG A 126 -2.42 31.90 -9.20
C ARG A 126 -2.26 30.37 -9.18
N VAL A 127 -2.15 29.79 -7.99
CA VAL A 127 -2.04 28.34 -7.82
C VAL A 127 -3.21 27.64 -8.50
N ARG A 128 -2.91 26.57 -9.25
CA ARG A 128 -3.88 25.80 -10.02
C ARG A 128 -4.12 24.41 -9.44
N THR A 129 -3.15 23.88 -8.69
CA THR A 129 -3.27 22.56 -8.07
C THR A 129 -2.97 22.67 -6.59
N ILE A 130 -3.91 22.23 -5.77
CA ILE A 130 -3.73 22.06 -4.32
C ILE A 130 -3.57 20.57 -4.05
N VAL A 131 -2.45 20.19 -3.45
CA VAL A 131 -2.14 18.80 -3.12
C VAL A 131 -2.17 18.63 -1.61
N LEU A 132 -3.08 17.78 -1.14
CA LEU A 132 -3.22 17.45 0.28
C LEU A 132 -2.49 16.15 0.57
N VAL A 133 -1.55 16.19 1.53
CA VAL A 133 -0.65 15.08 1.85
C VAL A 133 -1.03 14.47 3.20
N ASP A 134 -1.49 13.23 3.19
CA ASP A 134 -1.85 12.45 4.37
C ASP A 134 -0.90 11.25 4.54
N ASP A 135 -0.77 10.71 5.74
CA ASP A 135 0.06 9.51 5.96
C ASP A 135 -0.63 8.24 5.47
N ASN A 136 -1.87 8.01 5.91
CA ASN A 136 -2.68 6.84 5.59
C ASN A 136 -4.18 7.16 5.70
N ILE A 137 -4.94 6.78 4.67
CA ILE A 137 -6.39 6.95 4.63
C ILE A 137 -7.06 5.60 4.90
N ALA A 138 -7.28 5.29 6.19
CA ALA A 138 -8.00 4.07 6.59
C ALA A 138 -9.53 4.26 6.70
N SER A 139 -9.99 5.25 7.48
CA SER A 139 -11.42 5.53 7.72
C SER A 139 -11.95 6.78 7.01
N SER A 140 -11.06 7.49 6.29
CA SER A 140 -11.25 8.77 5.58
C SER A 140 -11.79 9.96 6.38
N SER A 141 -12.15 9.82 7.66
CA SER A 141 -12.84 10.90 8.38
C SER A 141 -12.00 12.17 8.54
N THR A 142 -10.70 12.02 8.77
CA THR A 142 -9.77 13.16 8.91
C THR A 142 -9.71 13.96 7.61
N ILE A 143 -9.41 13.30 6.49
CA ILE A 143 -9.29 13.96 5.19
C ILE A 143 -10.62 14.54 4.71
N THR A 144 -11.77 13.87 4.91
CA THR A 144 -13.06 14.42 4.50
C THR A 144 -13.42 15.66 5.32
N ALA A 145 -13.23 15.61 6.64
CA ALA A 145 -13.47 16.79 7.50
C ALA A 145 -12.51 17.94 7.14
N TYR A 146 -11.25 17.62 6.82
CA TYR A 146 -10.28 18.62 6.38
C TYR A 146 -10.69 19.25 5.05
N LEU A 147 -11.13 18.46 4.08
CA LEU A 147 -11.69 18.96 2.82
C LEU A 147 -12.97 19.80 3.03
N ASP A 148 -13.82 19.47 4.00
CA ASP A 148 -14.97 20.30 4.36
C ASP A 148 -14.54 21.69 4.82
N LYS A 149 -13.43 21.80 5.57
CA LYS A 149 -12.85 23.09 5.98
C LYS A 149 -12.33 23.91 4.79
N TRP A 150 -11.78 23.26 3.77
CA TRP A 150 -11.44 23.92 2.50
C TRP A 150 -12.69 24.39 1.75
N TRP A 151 -13.73 23.56 1.70
CA TRP A 151 -14.97 23.89 1.01
C TRP A 151 -15.76 25.02 1.68
N GLN A 152 -15.62 25.20 2.99
CA GLN A 152 -16.27 26.30 3.70
C GLN A 152 -15.72 27.68 3.30
N ASN A 153 -14.52 27.76 2.72
CA ASN A 153 -13.91 29.02 2.28
C ASN A 153 -14.58 29.55 0.99
N PRO A 154 -15.20 30.75 0.99
CA PRO A 154 -15.88 31.31 -0.19
C PRO A 154 -14.97 31.49 -1.41
N SER A 155 -13.70 31.86 -1.21
CA SER A 155 -12.74 32.03 -2.31
C SER A 155 -12.43 30.69 -2.98
N ILE A 156 -12.23 29.64 -2.19
CA ILE A 156 -11.99 28.28 -2.69
C ILE A 156 -13.20 27.77 -3.48
N ARG A 157 -14.43 27.99 -2.98
CA ARG A 157 -15.65 27.62 -3.73
C ARG A 157 -15.74 28.35 -5.06
N SER A 158 -15.49 29.66 -5.07
CA SER A 158 -15.49 30.47 -6.29
C SER A 158 -14.45 29.95 -7.29
N TRP A 159 -13.20 29.76 -6.87
CA TRP A 159 -12.15 29.24 -7.74
C TRP A 159 -12.48 27.84 -8.28
N ARG A 160 -13.10 26.99 -7.45
CA ARG A 160 -13.58 25.67 -7.87
C ARG A 160 -14.69 25.77 -8.93
N SER A 161 -15.69 26.63 -8.74
CA SER A 161 -16.80 26.78 -9.70
C SER A 161 -16.35 27.32 -11.05
N TYR A 162 -15.32 28.17 -11.07
CA TYR A 162 -14.71 28.69 -12.30
C TYR A 162 -13.67 27.73 -12.90
N GLY A 163 -13.47 26.52 -12.34
CA GLY A 163 -12.47 25.56 -12.82
C GLY A 163 -11.02 26.03 -12.67
N LEU A 164 -10.76 26.99 -11.78
CA LEU A 164 -9.45 27.60 -11.61
C LEU A 164 -8.49 26.78 -10.75
N ILE A 165 -9.03 25.89 -9.90
CA ILE A 165 -8.26 25.05 -8.99
C ILE A 165 -8.73 23.60 -9.03
N ARG A 166 -7.79 22.68 -8.87
CA ARG A 166 -8.01 21.25 -8.62
C ARG A 166 -7.40 20.80 -7.30
N PHE A 167 -8.00 19.80 -6.65
CA PHE A 167 -7.43 19.15 -5.48
C PHE A 167 -6.98 17.72 -5.78
N VAL A 168 -5.74 17.42 -5.43
CA VAL A 168 -5.18 16.07 -5.49
C VAL A 168 -4.87 15.61 -4.07
N ILE A 169 -5.34 14.44 -3.68
CA ILE A 169 -5.01 13.85 -2.39
C ILE A 169 -3.86 12.87 -2.64
N VAL A 170 -2.79 13.00 -1.88
CA VAL A 170 -1.64 12.09 -1.88
C VAL A 170 -1.55 11.43 -0.50
N THR A 171 -1.50 10.11 -0.47
CA THR A 171 -1.23 9.37 0.76
C THR A 171 -0.33 8.18 0.49
N TYR A 172 0.31 7.61 1.52
CA TYR A 172 1.09 6.40 1.28
C TYR A 172 0.18 5.20 1.05
N ALA A 173 -0.80 5.00 1.93
CA ALA A 173 -1.74 3.89 1.85
C ALA A 173 -3.19 4.36 1.90
N CYS A 174 -4.07 3.67 1.18
CA CYS A 174 -5.49 3.97 1.18
C CYS A 174 -6.33 2.71 1.19
N SER A 175 -7.26 2.59 2.14
CA SER A 175 -8.24 1.51 2.16
C SER A 175 -9.26 1.70 1.04
N ARG A 176 -9.92 0.61 0.60
CA ARG A 176 -10.98 0.71 -0.42
C ARG A 176 -12.16 1.59 0.03
N PRO A 177 -12.70 1.45 1.26
CA PRO A 177 -13.75 2.35 1.74
C PRO A 177 -13.27 3.81 1.83
N GLY A 178 -12.03 4.03 2.25
CA GLY A 178 -11.42 5.35 2.32
C GLY A 178 -11.31 6.02 0.96
N ALA A 179 -10.83 5.29 -0.04
CA ALA A 179 -10.72 5.76 -1.42
C ALA A 179 -12.09 6.13 -2.01
N PHE A 180 -13.11 5.30 -1.74
CA PHE A 180 -14.47 5.56 -2.17
C PHE A 180 -15.04 6.86 -1.57
N ALA A 181 -14.85 7.07 -0.26
CA ALA A 181 -15.32 8.26 0.43
C ALA A 181 -14.63 9.53 -0.06
N VAL A 182 -13.30 9.51 -0.22
CA VAL A 182 -12.52 10.66 -0.71
C VAL A 182 -12.93 11.03 -2.13
N ARG A 183 -13.04 10.06 -3.05
CA ARG A 183 -13.43 10.33 -4.45
C ARG A 183 -14.85 10.88 -4.62
N ARG A 184 -15.72 10.69 -3.63
CA ARG A 184 -17.06 11.29 -3.62
C ARG A 184 -17.08 12.70 -3.06
N HIS A 185 -15.98 13.16 -2.46
CA HIS A 185 -15.91 14.50 -1.94
C HIS A 185 -15.84 15.52 -3.08
N ARG A 186 -16.71 16.54 -3.05
CA ARG A 186 -16.88 17.56 -4.11
C ARG A 186 -15.62 18.31 -4.53
N LEU A 187 -14.64 18.41 -3.62
CA LEU A 187 -13.35 19.04 -3.90
C LEU A 187 -12.34 18.07 -4.49
N ALA A 188 -12.41 16.77 -4.18
CA ALA A 188 -11.38 15.81 -4.57
C ALA A 188 -11.45 15.48 -6.06
N ASP A 189 -10.49 15.96 -6.85
CA ASP A 189 -10.38 15.65 -8.28
C ASP A 189 -9.62 14.35 -8.52
N ASP A 190 -8.61 14.09 -7.69
CA ASP A 190 -7.74 12.92 -7.85
C ASP A 190 -7.28 12.41 -6.47
N LEU A 191 -7.01 11.11 -6.40
CA LEU A 191 -6.50 10.42 -5.23
C LEU A 191 -5.37 9.48 -5.67
N ARG A 192 -4.16 9.78 -5.21
CA ARG A 192 -2.93 9.04 -5.52
C ARG A 192 -2.41 8.40 -4.24
N TYR A 193 -2.10 7.11 -4.30
CA TYR A 193 -1.51 6.39 -3.19
C TYR A 193 -0.51 5.33 -3.62
N VAL A 194 0.44 5.00 -2.74
CA VAL A 194 1.56 4.11 -3.05
C VAL A 194 1.11 2.66 -3.06
N GLU A 195 0.35 2.24 -2.07
CA GLU A 195 -0.24 0.90 -1.99
C GLU A 195 -1.65 0.91 -1.40
N VAL A 196 -2.41 -0.14 -1.69
CA VAL A 196 -3.71 -0.34 -1.04
C VAL A 196 -3.44 -0.62 0.44
N GLY A 197 -4.14 0.08 1.32
CA GLY A 197 -4.00 -0.12 2.76
C GLY A 197 -4.46 -1.51 3.16
N GLU A 198 -3.58 -2.27 3.80
CA GLU A 198 -3.90 -3.63 4.25
C GLU A 198 -4.97 -3.61 5.35
N ASP A 199 -5.99 -4.45 5.16
CA ASP A 199 -7.10 -4.67 6.08
C ASP A 199 -7.56 -6.15 6.03
N PHE A 200 -8.53 -6.52 6.84
CA PHE A 200 -9.03 -7.90 6.88
C PHE A 200 -9.60 -8.36 5.53
N GLY A 201 -10.12 -7.43 4.72
CA GLY A 201 -10.66 -7.69 3.39
C GLY A 201 -9.57 -7.93 2.33
N THR A 202 -8.38 -7.36 2.50
CA THR A 202 -7.23 -7.54 1.58
C THR A 202 -6.28 -8.65 2.00
N ALA A 203 -6.34 -9.12 3.24
CA ALA A 203 -5.39 -10.08 3.82
C ALA A 203 -5.36 -11.52 3.23
N HIS A 204 -5.89 -11.77 2.02
CA HIS A 204 -5.96 -13.09 1.35
C HIS A 204 -6.54 -14.23 2.22
N TRP A 205 -7.32 -13.88 3.24
CA TRP A 205 -8.00 -14.85 4.09
C TRP A 205 -9.26 -15.39 3.41
N THR A 206 -9.62 -16.63 3.71
CA THR A 206 -10.96 -17.14 3.41
C THR A 206 -12.00 -16.39 4.24
N ARG A 207 -13.29 -16.50 3.87
CA ARG A 207 -14.37 -15.89 4.67
C ARG A 207 -14.35 -16.41 6.11
N ALA A 208 -14.21 -17.73 6.30
CA ALA A 208 -14.14 -18.35 7.61
C ALA A 208 -12.96 -17.80 8.44
N GLN A 209 -11.77 -17.72 7.84
CA GLN A 209 -10.59 -17.16 8.51
C GLN A 209 -10.77 -15.69 8.90
N ARG A 210 -11.39 -14.87 8.04
CA ARG A 210 -11.75 -13.48 8.40
C ARG A 210 -12.70 -13.42 9.59
N ASP A 211 -13.71 -14.28 9.59
CA ASP A 211 -14.73 -14.30 10.64
C ASP A 211 -14.13 -14.77 11.98
N GLU A 212 -13.23 -15.76 11.97
CA GLU A 212 -12.46 -16.19 13.14
C GLU A 212 -11.57 -15.07 13.72
N VAL A 213 -10.83 -14.34 12.86
CA VAL A 213 -9.98 -13.23 13.29
C VAL A 213 -10.82 -12.07 13.83
N ARG A 214 -11.97 -11.77 13.19
CA ARG A 214 -12.89 -10.75 13.69
C ARG A 214 -13.48 -11.14 15.05
N ASP A 215 -13.90 -12.38 15.19
CA ASP A 215 -14.44 -12.93 16.44
C ASP A 215 -13.41 -12.85 17.58
N LEU A 216 -12.16 -13.24 17.32
CA LEU A 216 -11.03 -13.05 18.23
C LEU A 216 -10.93 -11.59 18.70
N CYS A 217 -10.86 -10.64 17.77
CA CYS A 217 -10.72 -9.23 18.11
C CYS A 217 -11.88 -8.73 18.97
N LEU A 218 -13.13 -9.04 18.59
CA LEU A 218 -14.32 -8.60 19.32
C LEU A 218 -14.39 -9.19 20.74
N ARG A 219 -14.18 -10.51 20.88
CA ARG A 219 -14.27 -11.21 22.17
C ARG A 219 -13.18 -10.82 23.16
N PHE A 220 -11.98 -10.53 22.67
CA PHE A 220 -10.88 -10.16 23.54
C PHE A 220 -10.84 -8.64 23.78
N ALA A 221 -11.33 -7.82 22.84
CA ALA A 221 -11.52 -6.39 23.06
C ALA A 221 -12.61 -6.08 24.11
N SER A 222 -13.66 -6.91 24.23
CA SER A 222 -14.71 -6.71 25.24
C SER A 222 -14.23 -6.84 26.69
N ARG A 223 -13.04 -7.41 26.90
CA ARG A 223 -12.37 -7.47 28.22
C ARG A 223 -11.80 -6.13 28.67
N TYR A 224 -11.77 -5.15 27.76
CA TYR A 224 -11.36 -3.79 28.02
C TYR A 224 -12.58 -2.88 28.11
N ALA A 225 -12.49 -1.83 28.94
CA ALA A 225 -13.47 -0.74 28.96
C ALA A 225 -13.29 0.21 27.76
N VAL A 226 -13.32 -0.35 26.54
CA VAL A 226 -13.08 0.39 25.29
C VAL A 226 -14.38 0.71 24.57
N LYS A 227 -14.37 1.79 23.80
CA LYS A 227 -15.48 2.10 22.89
C LYS A 227 -15.58 1.00 21.83
N ARG A 228 -16.80 0.53 21.52
CA ARG A 228 -17.06 -0.49 20.47
C ARG A 228 -16.51 -0.10 19.09
N SER A 229 -16.30 1.19 18.86
CA SER A 229 -15.70 1.73 17.64
C SER A 229 -14.18 1.57 17.56
N LEU A 230 -13.53 0.99 18.57
CA LEU A 230 -12.08 0.74 18.62
C LEU A 230 -11.72 -0.76 18.64
N GLU A 231 -12.68 -1.67 18.87
CA GLU A 231 -12.44 -3.12 18.98
C GLU A 231 -11.62 -3.67 17.80
N LEU A 232 -11.99 -3.22 16.59
CA LEU A 232 -11.35 -3.56 15.30
C LEU A 232 -10.49 -2.41 14.76
N GLY A 233 -10.07 -1.48 15.63
CA GLY A 233 -9.45 -0.20 15.25
C GLY A 233 -10.46 0.92 15.07
N TYR A 234 -9.98 2.15 14.94
CA TYR A 234 -10.78 3.38 14.86
C TYR A 234 -11.84 3.32 13.76
N LYS A 235 -13.11 3.50 14.15
CA LYS A 235 -14.30 3.31 13.31
C LYS A 235 -14.40 1.91 12.68
N ARG A 236 -13.83 0.91 13.36
CA ARG A 236 -13.76 -0.49 12.90
C ARG A 236 -13.09 -0.62 11.53
N SER A 237 -11.95 0.04 11.36
CA SER A 237 -11.19 0.05 10.11
C SER A 237 -10.59 -1.31 9.74
N GLU A 238 -10.44 -2.25 10.68
CA GLU A 238 -9.85 -3.57 10.44
C GLU A 238 -8.46 -3.52 9.80
N SER A 239 -7.72 -2.42 10.02
CA SER A 239 -6.46 -2.17 9.34
C SER A 239 -5.35 -3.07 9.91
N LEU A 240 -4.44 -3.47 9.03
CA LEU A 240 -3.26 -4.29 9.33
C LEU A 240 -1.96 -3.52 9.05
N LEU A 241 -2.05 -2.25 8.64
CA LEU A 241 -0.90 -1.44 8.27
C LEU A 241 -0.27 -0.77 9.50
N ILE A 242 1.05 -0.88 9.62
CA ILE A 242 1.88 -0.18 10.60
C ILE A 242 2.91 0.64 9.84
N ILE A 243 3.02 1.93 10.15
CA ILE A 243 4.08 2.78 9.61
C ILE A 243 5.09 3.06 10.72
N GLY A 244 6.39 2.96 10.41
CA GLY A 244 7.48 2.94 11.40
C GLY A 244 7.55 4.13 12.35
N HIS A 245 6.87 5.24 12.02
CA HIS A 245 6.88 6.45 12.83
C HIS A 245 5.73 6.56 13.85
N THR A 246 4.61 5.86 13.64
CA THR A 246 3.44 5.93 14.53
C THR A 246 2.68 4.62 14.50
N LEU A 247 2.27 4.14 15.67
CA LEU A 247 1.32 3.05 15.80
C LEU A 247 -0.10 3.58 15.55
N PRO A 248 -0.76 3.19 14.45
CA PRO A 248 -2.03 3.78 14.09
C PRO A 248 -3.14 3.19 14.97
N ASN A 249 -4.08 4.03 15.38
CA ASN A 249 -5.26 3.63 16.15
C ASN A 249 -6.28 2.87 15.29
N THR A 250 -5.97 2.64 14.01
CA THR A 250 -6.74 1.87 13.03
C THR A 250 -6.48 0.36 13.14
N LEU A 251 -5.46 -0.04 13.90
CA LEU A 251 -5.18 -1.44 14.23
C LEU A 251 -6.18 -1.97 15.27
N PRO A 252 -6.55 -3.27 15.21
CA PRO A 252 -7.31 -3.93 16.26
C PRO A 252 -6.76 -3.66 17.65
N HIS A 253 -7.65 -3.31 18.59
CA HIS A 253 -7.26 -2.84 19.92
C HIS A 253 -6.38 -3.86 20.65
N ILE A 254 -6.66 -5.16 20.49
CA ILE A 254 -5.96 -6.26 21.17
C ILE A 254 -4.44 -6.31 20.90
N LEU A 255 -3.95 -5.64 19.85
CA LEU A 255 -2.53 -5.61 19.49
C LEU A 255 -1.73 -4.62 20.35
N TRP A 256 -2.37 -3.53 20.77
CA TRP A 256 -1.69 -2.40 21.44
C TRP A 256 -2.34 -2.01 22.77
N ALA A 257 -3.38 -2.75 23.17
CA ALA A 257 -4.00 -2.60 24.46
C ALA A 257 -3.01 -2.80 25.61
N GLY A 258 -3.20 -2.05 26.69
CA GLY A 258 -2.56 -2.31 27.97
C GLY A 258 -3.20 -3.51 28.69
N GLU A 259 -3.24 -3.45 30.01
CA GLU A 259 -3.88 -4.50 30.82
C GLU A 259 -5.42 -4.36 30.81
N PRO A 260 -6.17 -5.43 30.51
CA PRO A 260 -7.60 -5.49 30.74
C PRO A 260 -7.88 -5.48 32.24
N LEU A 261 -9.13 -5.19 32.60
CA LEU A 261 -9.55 -5.10 34.00
C LEU A 261 -9.25 -6.43 34.75
N GLY A 262 -8.33 -6.38 35.71
CA GLY A 262 -8.06 -7.47 36.65
C GLY A 262 -7.38 -8.71 36.05
N ARG A 263 -6.74 -8.64 34.87
CA ARG A 263 -5.95 -9.75 34.31
C ARG A 263 -4.65 -9.27 33.67
N PRO A 264 -3.54 -10.01 33.82
CA PRO A 264 -2.32 -9.71 33.08
C PRO A 264 -2.58 -9.88 31.58
N TRP A 265 -2.16 -8.88 30.80
CA TRP A 265 -2.14 -8.94 29.34
C TRP A 265 -0.86 -8.35 28.82
N VAL A 266 -0.19 -9.11 27.95
CA VAL A 266 1.02 -8.64 27.29
C VAL A 266 0.62 -8.23 25.87
N GLY A 267 0.51 -6.92 25.62
CA GLY A 267 0.29 -6.40 24.27
C GLY A 267 1.48 -6.70 23.37
N PHE A 268 1.23 -6.87 22.07
CA PHE A 268 2.34 -7.02 21.10
C PHE A 268 3.11 -5.70 20.99
N PHE A 269 2.40 -4.58 21.02
CA PHE A 269 2.98 -3.24 21.12
C PHE A 269 3.05 -2.76 22.57
N ALA A 270 4.06 -1.95 22.87
CA ALA A 270 4.27 -1.41 24.21
C ALA A 270 3.11 -0.50 24.63
N ARG A 271 2.69 -0.64 25.89
CA ARG A 271 1.55 0.09 26.48
C ARG A 271 1.76 1.60 26.41
N GLY A 272 0.70 2.34 26.06
CA GLY A 272 0.63 3.81 26.20
C GLY A 272 1.48 4.61 25.20
N HIS A 273 2.37 3.96 24.45
CA HIS A 273 3.18 4.60 23.43
C HIS A 273 2.60 4.27 22.06
N ARG A 274 2.06 5.29 21.36
CA ARG A 274 1.73 5.17 19.93
C ARG A 274 2.99 5.20 19.05
N ARG A 275 4.12 4.74 19.57
CA ARG A 275 5.43 4.72 18.93
C ARG A 275 6.06 3.36 19.18
N LEU A 276 6.69 2.84 18.14
CA LEU A 276 7.44 1.59 18.21
C LEU A 276 8.75 1.82 18.97
N THR A 277 9.17 0.85 19.77
CA THR A 277 10.52 0.85 20.34
C THR A 277 11.55 0.59 19.23
N PRO A 278 12.84 0.95 19.42
CA PRO A 278 13.88 0.62 18.45
C PRO A 278 13.97 -0.89 18.14
N GLU A 279 13.87 -1.74 19.16
CA GLU A 279 13.84 -3.21 19.01
C GLU A 279 12.64 -3.68 18.17
N GLN A 280 11.46 -3.07 18.35
CA GLN A 280 10.28 -3.36 17.54
C GLN A 280 10.46 -2.89 16.09
N GLN A 281 11.05 -1.71 15.87
CA GLN A 281 11.33 -1.22 14.52
C GLN A 281 12.28 -2.16 13.78
N GLU A 282 13.32 -2.66 14.44
CA GLU A 282 14.26 -3.63 13.86
C GLU A 282 13.57 -4.97 13.55
N THR A 283 12.84 -5.51 14.52
CA THR A 283 12.08 -6.77 14.35
C THR A 283 11.08 -6.67 13.20
N LEU A 284 10.33 -5.58 13.12
CA LEU A 284 9.34 -5.34 12.07
C LEU A 284 9.98 -5.02 10.72
N ALA A 285 11.14 -4.36 10.67
CA ALA A 285 11.86 -4.11 9.42
C ALA A 285 12.33 -5.41 8.74
N GLY A 286 12.65 -6.44 9.54
CA GLY A 286 12.94 -7.80 9.06
C GLY A 286 11.70 -8.59 8.64
N HIS A 287 10.51 -8.20 9.12
CA HIS A 287 9.26 -8.84 8.75
C HIS A 287 8.81 -8.42 7.35
N ARG A 288 8.70 -9.40 6.47
CA ARG A 288 8.08 -9.25 5.16
C ARG A 288 7.16 -10.42 4.94
N THR A 289 5.88 -10.18 4.71
CA THR A 289 5.01 -11.20 4.16
C THR A 289 5.31 -11.27 2.66
N PRO A 290 6.02 -12.31 2.16
CA PRO A 290 6.26 -12.43 0.73
C PRO A 290 4.89 -12.53 0.03
N PRO A 291 4.71 -11.89 -1.13
CA PRO A 291 3.47 -12.00 -1.86
C PRO A 291 3.26 -13.46 -2.27
N ASP A 292 2.07 -13.98 -2.00
CA ASP A 292 1.65 -15.32 -2.41
C ASP A 292 1.30 -15.30 -3.90
N LEU A 293 2.32 -15.37 -4.75
CA LEU A 293 2.14 -15.31 -6.20
C LEU A 293 1.29 -16.46 -6.74
N ASP A 294 1.31 -17.62 -6.07
CA ASP A 294 0.50 -18.78 -6.42
C ASP A 294 -0.96 -18.55 -6.04
N GLY A 295 -1.21 -18.05 -4.83
CA GLY A 295 -2.56 -17.64 -4.40
C GLY A 295 -3.12 -16.50 -5.26
N ILE A 296 -2.28 -15.55 -5.69
CA ILE A 296 -2.68 -14.51 -6.65
C ILE A 296 -3.04 -15.13 -8.01
N ALA A 297 -2.22 -16.07 -8.51
CA ALA A 297 -2.50 -16.78 -9.75
C ALA A 297 -3.84 -17.54 -9.69
N GLU A 298 -4.13 -18.19 -8.57
CA GLU A 298 -5.39 -18.88 -8.31
C GLU A 298 -6.57 -17.91 -8.25
N ALA A 299 -6.44 -16.79 -7.54
CA ALA A 299 -7.46 -15.74 -7.46
C ALA A 299 -7.79 -15.13 -8.83
N LEU A 300 -6.80 -15.04 -9.72
CA LEU A 300 -6.96 -14.60 -11.11
C LEU A 300 -7.51 -15.70 -12.04
N ARG A 301 -7.78 -16.91 -11.53
CA ARG A 301 -8.20 -18.10 -12.28
C ARG A 301 -7.18 -18.53 -13.33
N HIS A 302 -5.89 -18.42 -12.98
CA HIS A 302 -4.75 -18.85 -13.77
C HIS A 302 -3.73 -19.61 -12.91
N PRO A 303 -4.14 -20.67 -12.17
CA PRO A 303 -3.25 -21.40 -11.25
C PRO A 303 -2.03 -22.02 -11.97
N GLU A 304 -2.10 -22.23 -13.27
CA GLU A 304 -0.99 -22.76 -14.07
C GLU A 304 0.20 -21.79 -14.11
N LEU A 305 0.01 -20.50 -13.82
CA LEU A 305 1.10 -19.54 -13.71
C LEU A 305 1.96 -19.75 -12.45
N GLY A 306 1.42 -20.37 -11.39
CA GLY A 306 2.20 -20.72 -10.20
C GLY A 306 3.15 -21.91 -10.41
N SER A 307 2.83 -22.79 -11.36
CA SER A 307 3.63 -23.96 -11.71
C SER A 307 4.23 -23.92 -13.11
N GLY A 308 4.09 -22.79 -13.80
CA GLY A 308 4.43 -22.61 -15.21
C GLY A 308 5.91 -22.37 -15.47
N ARG A 309 6.24 -22.13 -16.74
CA ARG A 309 7.61 -21.99 -17.26
C ARG A 309 8.46 -20.95 -16.52
N PHE A 310 7.82 -19.89 -16.05
CA PHE A 310 8.51 -18.73 -15.45
C PHE A 310 8.27 -18.61 -13.95
N LYS A 311 7.82 -19.67 -13.26
CA LYS A 311 7.54 -19.63 -11.81
C LYS A 311 8.74 -19.18 -10.98
N ASP A 312 9.96 -19.56 -11.38
CA ASP A 312 11.19 -19.24 -10.66
C ASP A 312 11.72 -17.83 -11.03
N TRP A 313 11.09 -17.17 -12.01
CA TRP A 313 11.51 -15.89 -12.58
C TRP A 313 10.57 -14.78 -12.10
N ARG A 314 10.76 -14.31 -10.86
CA ARG A 314 9.82 -13.41 -10.16
C ARG A 314 9.30 -12.23 -11.00
N ASN A 315 10.18 -11.53 -11.74
CA ASN A 315 9.75 -10.38 -12.55
C ASN A 315 8.90 -10.81 -13.77
N ALA A 316 9.27 -11.92 -14.42
CA ALA A 316 8.48 -12.47 -15.52
C ALA A 316 7.13 -13.00 -15.01
N GLN A 317 7.11 -13.68 -13.85
CA GLN A 317 5.88 -14.14 -13.21
C GLN A 317 4.96 -12.96 -12.87
N ARG A 318 5.48 -11.89 -12.27
CA ARG A 318 4.70 -10.67 -11.98
C ARG A 318 4.13 -10.02 -13.24
N LEU A 319 4.92 -9.93 -14.32
CA LEU A 319 4.42 -9.42 -15.61
C LEU A 319 3.29 -10.30 -16.15
N LEU A 320 3.42 -11.62 -16.08
CA LEU A 320 2.37 -12.56 -16.49
C LEU A 320 1.11 -12.44 -15.63
N LEU A 321 1.26 -12.19 -14.32
CA LEU A 321 0.12 -11.92 -13.43
C LEU A 321 -0.57 -10.59 -13.77
N VAL A 322 0.17 -9.56 -14.18
CA VAL A 322 -0.41 -8.32 -14.71
C VAL A 322 -1.22 -8.61 -15.98
N LEU A 323 -0.69 -9.38 -16.93
CA LEU A 323 -1.42 -9.77 -18.14
C LEU A 323 -2.67 -10.61 -17.81
N ALA A 324 -2.54 -11.55 -16.87
CA ALA A 324 -3.65 -12.34 -16.37
C ALA A 324 -4.75 -11.46 -15.78
N ALA A 325 -4.39 -10.47 -14.96
CA ALA A 325 -5.33 -9.52 -14.37
C ALA A 325 -6.01 -8.65 -15.44
N LEU A 326 -5.26 -8.16 -16.44
CA LEU A 326 -5.79 -7.34 -17.54
C LEU A 326 -6.66 -8.10 -18.55
N SER A 327 -6.65 -9.44 -18.52
CA SER A 327 -7.47 -10.27 -19.41
C SER A 327 -8.97 -10.01 -19.24
N ARG A 328 -9.39 -9.48 -18.07
CA ARG A 328 -10.78 -9.15 -17.77
C ARG A 328 -10.89 -7.77 -17.10
N PRO A 329 -12.01 -7.04 -17.28
CA PRO A 329 -12.30 -5.87 -16.46
C PRO A 329 -12.46 -6.23 -14.98
N PRO A 330 -12.25 -5.27 -14.06
CA PRO A 330 -11.82 -3.89 -14.30
C PRO A 330 -10.30 -3.77 -14.52
N ARG A 331 -9.85 -2.75 -15.25
CA ARG A 331 -8.42 -2.53 -15.61
C ARG A 331 -7.81 -1.29 -14.95
N THR A 332 -8.35 -0.92 -13.80
CA THR A 332 -7.96 0.28 -13.05
C THR A 332 -6.74 0.01 -12.17
N ASP A 333 -5.98 1.05 -11.86
CA ASP A 333 -4.79 0.94 -11.00
C ASP A 333 -5.16 0.38 -9.62
N ASP A 334 -6.22 0.92 -9.01
CA ASP A 334 -6.76 0.45 -7.73
C ASP A 334 -7.01 -1.06 -7.68
N TRP A 335 -7.65 -1.59 -8.72
CA TRP A 335 -7.97 -3.00 -8.76
C TRP A 335 -6.72 -3.86 -8.97
N LEU A 336 -5.83 -3.43 -9.88
CA LEU A 336 -4.57 -4.12 -10.17
C LEU A 336 -3.64 -4.13 -8.95
N MET A 337 -3.45 -3.00 -8.28
CA MET A 337 -2.66 -2.91 -7.05
C MET A 337 -3.21 -3.84 -5.97
N ALA A 338 -4.53 -3.86 -5.79
CA ALA A 338 -5.16 -4.68 -4.77
C ALA A 338 -5.06 -6.19 -5.06
N VAL A 339 -5.32 -6.62 -6.29
CA VAL A 339 -5.33 -8.05 -6.63
C VAL A 339 -3.92 -8.63 -6.78
N LEU A 340 -2.95 -7.80 -7.20
CA LEU A 340 -1.57 -8.21 -7.41
C LEU A 340 -0.65 -7.90 -6.21
N GLN A 341 -1.17 -7.23 -5.17
CA GLN A 341 -0.39 -6.73 -4.04
C GLN A 341 0.85 -5.92 -4.48
N LEU A 342 0.66 -5.05 -5.48
CA LEU A 342 1.72 -4.23 -6.05
C LEU A 342 1.58 -2.79 -5.60
N LYS A 343 2.72 -2.14 -5.41
CA LYS A 343 2.80 -0.69 -5.28
C LYS A 343 2.56 -0.04 -6.64
N ILE A 344 2.04 1.19 -6.63
CA ILE A 344 1.74 1.95 -7.86
C ILE A 344 2.96 2.06 -8.78
N PHE A 345 4.15 2.29 -8.23
CA PHE A 345 5.38 2.42 -9.03
C PHE A 345 5.79 1.10 -9.69
N GLU A 346 5.66 -0.03 -8.98
CA GLU A 346 5.92 -1.35 -9.55
C GLU A 346 4.88 -1.69 -10.63
N LEU A 347 3.61 -1.39 -10.37
CA LEU A 347 2.54 -1.59 -11.33
C LEU A 347 2.76 -0.76 -12.60
N GLN A 348 3.05 0.54 -12.46
CA GLN A 348 3.32 1.43 -13.59
C GLN A 348 4.53 0.96 -14.41
N PHE A 349 5.59 0.51 -13.75
CA PHE A 349 6.75 -0.08 -14.43
C PHE A 349 6.37 -1.34 -15.23
N LEU A 350 5.58 -2.25 -14.64
CA LEU A 350 5.13 -3.47 -15.33
C LEU A 350 4.17 -3.16 -16.49
N LEU A 351 3.26 -2.19 -16.32
CA LEU A 351 2.37 -1.73 -17.39
C LEU A 351 3.14 -1.07 -18.53
N ALA A 352 4.13 -0.22 -18.22
CA ALA A 352 5.00 0.38 -19.22
C ALA A 352 5.83 -0.69 -19.97
N THR A 353 6.31 -1.70 -19.24
CA THR A 353 7.03 -2.84 -19.83
C THR A 353 6.12 -3.66 -20.75
N ALA A 354 4.91 -3.99 -20.30
CA ALA A 354 3.92 -4.69 -21.12
C ALA A 354 3.57 -3.93 -22.39
N ARG A 355 3.37 -2.61 -22.30
CA ARG A 355 3.10 -1.75 -23.47
C ARG A 355 4.29 -1.72 -24.43
N ARG A 356 5.51 -1.56 -23.92
CA ARG A 356 6.75 -1.55 -24.75
C ARG A 356 6.99 -2.89 -25.46
N LEU A 357 6.58 -3.99 -24.84
CA LEU A 357 6.63 -5.33 -25.44
C LEU A 357 5.42 -5.63 -26.33
N HIS A 358 4.58 -4.64 -26.60
CA HIS A 358 3.34 -4.77 -27.38
C HIS A 358 2.39 -5.84 -26.84
N MET A 359 2.45 -6.17 -25.55
CA MET A 359 1.58 -7.18 -24.92
C MET A 359 0.22 -6.59 -24.51
N ILE A 360 0.15 -5.27 -24.39
CA ILE A 360 -1.09 -4.53 -24.13
C ILE A 360 -1.19 -3.28 -24.99
N ASP A 361 -2.42 -2.87 -25.32
CA ASP A 361 -2.72 -1.61 -25.98
C ASP A 361 -2.80 -0.42 -25.00
N ASP A 362 -3.07 0.78 -25.53
CA ASP A 362 -3.23 1.99 -24.71
C ASP A 362 -4.44 1.95 -23.77
N ARG A 363 -5.43 1.10 -24.08
CA ARG A 363 -6.60 0.82 -23.25
C ARG A 363 -6.35 -0.35 -22.28
N ARG A 364 -5.11 -0.81 -22.15
CA ARG A 364 -4.64 -1.92 -21.30
C ARG A 364 -5.31 -3.26 -21.64
N ARG A 365 -5.77 -3.45 -22.87
CA ARG A 365 -6.28 -4.73 -23.37
C ARG A 365 -5.12 -5.55 -23.88
N LEU A 366 -5.20 -6.87 -23.72
CA LEU A 366 -4.19 -7.77 -24.28
C LEU A 366 -4.25 -7.71 -25.80
N THR A 367 -3.08 -7.68 -26.41
CA THR A 367 -2.86 -7.93 -27.83
C THR A 367 -2.66 -9.43 -28.07
N ASP A 368 -2.45 -9.82 -29.32
CA ASP A 368 -2.11 -11.20 -29.67
C ASP A 368 -0.80 -11.65 -29.02
N GLU A 369 0.22 -10.77 -28.98
CA GLU A 369 1.49 -11.01 -28.29
C GLU A 369 1.28 -11.19 -26.78
N GLY A 370 0.38 -10.42 -26.18
CA GLY A 370 0.02 -10.56 -24.77
C GLY A 370 -0.68 -11.88 -24.48
N HIS A 371 -1.60 -12.31 -25.35
CA HIS A 371 -2.27 -13.60 -25.25
C HIS A 371 -1.29 -14.77 -25.43
N GLU A 372 -0.35 -14.65 -26.36
CA GLU A 372 0.69 -15.64 -26.59
C GLU A 372 1.65 -15.75 -25.41
N ALA A 373 2.13 -14.61 -24.87
CA ALA A 373 2.98 -14.58 -23.69
C ALA A 373 2.29 -15.23 -22.49
N LEU A 374 1.01 -14.92 -22.26
CA LEU A 374 0.22 -15.53 -21.20
C LEU A 374 0.05 -17.05 -21.40
N ARG A 375 -0.16 -17.51 -22.64
CA ARG A 375 -0.23 -18.94 -22.99
C ARG A 375 1.11 -19.65 -22.75
N ALA A 376 2.21 -19.04 -23.18
CA ALA A 376 3.56 -19.54 -22.98
C ALA A 376 3.91 -19.61 -21.48
N GLY A 377 3.48 -18.63 -20.69
CA GLY A 377 3.69 -18.61 -19.25
C GLY A 377 3.05 -19.78 -18.51
N LYS A 378 1.88 -20.24 -18.96
CA LYS A 378 1.16 -21.40 -18.41
C LYS A 378 1.77 -22.75 -18.81
N SER A 379 2.61 -22.78 -19.85
CA SER A 379 3.24 -24.01 -20.30
C SER A 379 4.25 -24.52 -19.27
N LYS A 380 4.36 -25.83 -19.10
CA LYS A 380 5.43 -26.44 -18.28
C LYS A 380 6.71 -26.56 -19.09
N VAL A 381 7.87 -26.39 -18.44
CA VAL A 381 9.16 -26.69 -19.07
C VAL A 381 9.17 -28.16 -19.48
N ARG A 382 9.33 -28.43 -20.77
CA ARG A 382 9.43 -29.80 -21.29
C ARG A 382 10.71 -30.44 -20.72
N ARG A 383 10.56 -31.32 -19.73
CA ARG A 383 11.65 -32.18 -19.28
C ARG A 383 11.81 -33.31 -20.30
N VAL A 384 12.72 -33.11 -21.25
CA VAL A 384 13.13 -34.20 -22.13
C VAL A 384 13.97 -35.16 -21.29
N ARG A 385 13.39 -36.31 -20.92
CA ARG A 385 14.21 -37.43 -20.47
C ARG A 385 14.98 -37.90 -21.69
N SER A 386 16.29 -37.69 -21.69
CA SER A 386 17.19 -38.40 -22.59
C SER A 386 16.83 -39.89 -22.52
N ARG A 387 16.41 -40.48 -23.64
CA ARG A 387 16.33 -41.95 -23.77
C ARG A 387 17.70 -42.57 -24.06
N LEU A 388 18.73 -41.74 -24.23
CA LEU A 388 20.10 -42.18 -24.33
C LEU A 388 20.56 -42.49 -22.91
N SER A 389 20.86 -43.76 -22.67
CA SER A 389 21.70 -44.16 -21.54
C SER A 389 23.04 -43.42 -21.70
N PRO A 390 23.63 -42.92 -20.60
CA PRO A 390 25.03 -42.50 -20.63
C PRO A 390 25.84 -43.68 -21.17
N ASN A 391 26.49 -43.49 -22.32
CA ASN A 391 27.49 -44.44 -22.78
C ASN A 391 28.84 -43.88 -22.34
N ASP A 392 29.45 -44.51 -21.36
CA ASP A 392 30.80 -44.18 -20.89
C ASP A 392 31.89 -44.78 -21.79
N ASP A 393 31.49 -45.53 -22.85
CA ASP A 393 32.43 -45.98 -23.87
C ASP A 393 33.10 -44.77 -24.55
N PRO A 394 34.43 -44.77 -24.69
CA PRO A 394 35.12 -43.72 -25.40
C PRO A 394 34.61 -43.65 -26.85
N TYR A 395 34.19 -42.45 -27.27
CA TYR A 395 33.70 -42.21 -28.62
C TYR A 395 34.86 -42.23 -29.62
N TYR A 396 34.91 -43.26 -30.47
CA TYR A 396 35.86 -43.36 -31.58
C TYR A 396 35.13 -43.21 -32.93
N PRO A 397 35.10 -42.01 -33.55
CA PRO A 397 34.45 -41.80 -34.84
C PRO A 397 35.15 -42.61 -35.94
N SER A 398 34.40 -43.51 -36.58
CA SER A 398 34.88 -44.38 -37.66
C SER A 398 34.86 -43.72 -39.05
N SER A 399 34.22 -42.56 -39.20
CA SER A 399 33.95 -41.90 -40.49
C SER A 399 34.94 -40.80 -40.88
N LEU A 400 36.08 -40.67 -40.20
CA LEU A 400 37.16 -39.73 -40.57
C LEU A 400 38.51 -40.40 -40.90
N ARG A 401 38.51 -41.72 -41.18
CA ARG A 401 39.69 -42.37 -41.76
C ARG A 401 39.60 -42.28 -43.28
N GLY A 402 40.02 -41.13 -43.82
CA GLY A 402 40.36 -41.01 -45.23
C GLY A 402 41.44 -42.03 -45.57
N VAL A 403 41.10 -42.96 -46.46
CA VAL A 403 42.02 -43.93 -47.04
C VAL A 403 42.99 -43.16 -47.94
N GLY A 404 44.22 -42.95 -47.48
CA GLY A 404 45.35 -42.62 -48.34
C GLY A 404 45.94 -43.91 -48.86
N ALA A 405 45.75 -44.18 -50.14
CA ALA A 405 46.40 -45.27 -50.87
C ALA A 405 47.92 -45.02 -50.96
N ILE A 406 48.69 -46.11 -50.88
CA ILE A 406 49.88 -46.32 -51.71
C ILE A 406 49.59 -47.56 -52.54
#